data_AF-A0ABD5TL82-F1
#
_entry.id   AF-A0ABD5TL82-F1
#
_cell.length_a   1.000
_cell.length_b   1.000
_cell.length_c   1.000
_cell.angle_alpha   90.00
_cell.angle_beta   90.00
_cell.angle_gamma   90.00
#
_symmetry.space_group_name_H-M   'P 1'
#
loop_
_entity.id
_entity.type
_entity.pdbx_description
1 polymer ?
#
loop_
_entity_poly.entity_id
_entity_poly.type
_entity_poly.pdbx_seq_one_letter_code
_entity_poly.pdbx_strand_id
1 'polypeptide(L)' 'MTCPYLEYHESVNGQSFDTARAYCTAAERFVQPMRADVCNDRYDLAHDRDCEIYLEAAGEAGETSADSSGGD' A
#
# COMPACT_ATOMS: atom_id res chain seq x y z
N MET A 1 4.77 5.90 -11.05
CA MET A 1 3.96 6.81 -10.20
C MET A 1 4.01 6.28 -8.78
N THR A 2 4.04 7.12 -7.75
CA THR A 2 4.06 6.60 -6.38
C THR A 2 2.78 5.82 -6.06
N CYS A 3 2.94 4.70 -5.37
CA CYS A 3 1.86 3.85 -4.87
C CYS A 3 0.83 4.66 -4.08
N PRO A 4 -0.48 4.51 -4.35
CA PRO A 4 -1.53 5.29 -3.69
C PRO A 4 -1.68 4.99 -2.19
N TYR A 5 -1.15 3.84 -1.74
CA TYR A 5 -1.21 3.42 -0.34
C TYR A 5 0.03 3.80 0.47
N LEU A 6 0.99 4.52 -0.12
CA LEU A 6 2.20 4.97 0.59
C LEU A 6 1.99 6.35 1.18
N GLU A 7 2.10 6.43 2.51
CA GLU A 7 2.13 7.68 3.25
C GLU A 7 3.42 7.81 4.06
N TYR A 8 3.74 9.03 4.49
CA TYR A 8 4.85 9.32 5.38
C TYR A 8 4.32 9.97 6.64
N HIS A 9 4.49 9.28 7.77
CA HIS A 9 3.96 9.72 9.08
C HIS A 9 5.11 10.20 9.96
N GLU A 10 4.97 11.40 10.52
CA GLU A 10 5.94 11.99 11.45
C GLU A 10 5.69 11.57 12.90
N SER A 11 4.54 11.01 13.21
CA SER A 11 4.22 10.52 14.55
C SER A 11 3.21 9.38 14.53
N VAL A 12 3.18 8.59 15.61
CA VAL A 12 2.16 7.57 15.85
C VAL A 12 1.92 7.45 17.35
N ASN A 13 0.66 7.36 17.77
CA ASN A 13 0.27 7.18 19.19
C ASN A 13 0.93 8.19 20.16
N GLY A 14 1.05 9.46 19.75
CA GLY A 14 1.67 10.52 20.55
C GLY A 14 3.21 10.45 20.61
N GLN A 15 3.84 9.50 19.93
CA GLN A 15 5.29 9.43 19.76
C GLN A 15 5.67 10.02 18.41
N SER A 16 6.53 11.02 18.41
CA SER A 16 7.05 11.64 17.18
C SER A 16 8.36 10.98 16.75
N PHE A 17 8.60 10.94 15.45
CA PHE A 17 9.86 10.50 14.86
C PHE A 17 10.69 11.72 14.43
N ASP A 18 12.01 11.60 14.51
CA ASP A 18 12.91 12.65 13.99
C ASP A 18 12.78 12.82 12.45
N THR A 19 12.39 11.76 11.76
CA THR A 19 12.15 11.74 10.31
C THR A 19 10.85 11.00 10.01
N ALA A 20 10.05 11.52 9.08
CA ALA A 20 8.84 10.87 8.62
C ALA A 20 9.11 9.43 8.16
N ARG A 21 8.31 8.48 8.64
CA ARG A 21 8.46 7.05 8.35
C ARG A 21 7.40 6.59 7.35
N ALA A 22 7.83 5.74 6.42
CA ALA A 22 6.95 5.15 5.42
C ALA A 22 5.90 4.24 6.07
N TYR A 23 4.64 4.52 5.80
CA TYR A 23 3.47 3.81 6.28
C TYR A 23 2.64 3.32 5.09
N CYS A 24 2.27 2.05 5.08
CA CYS A 24 1.40 1.48 4.07
C CYS A 24 -0.02 1.41 4.62
N THR A 25 -0.95 2.15 4.02
CA THR A 25 -2.35 2.18 4.44
C THR A 25 -3.11 0.90 4.08
N ALA A 26 -2.73 0.21 3.00
CA ALA A 26 -3.32 -1.08 2.63
C ALA A 26 -3.00 -2.21 3.64
N ALA A 27 -1.81 -2.18 4.25
CA ALA A 27 -1.41 -3.16 5.28
C ALA A 27 -1.46 -2.58 6.71
N GLU A 28 -1.94 -1.34 6.85
CA GLU A 28 -2.09 -0.58 8.10
C GLU A 28 -0.84 -0.61 9.01
N ARG A 29 0.36 -0.52 8.42
CA ARG A 29 1.62 -0.63 9.16
C ARG A 29 2.77 0.15 8.54
N PHE A 30 3.74 0.48 9.38
CA PHE A 30 5.04 0.99 8.92
C PHE A 30 5.77 -0.08 8.10
N VAL A 31 6.35 0.35 6.98
CA VAL A 31 7.10 -0.52 6.08
C VAL A 31 8.59 -0.21 6.12
N GLN A 32 9.40 -1.19 5.74
CA GLN A 32 10.85 -1.01 5.66
C GLN A 32 11.21 -0.06 4.50
N PRO A 33 12.36 0.65 4.59
CA PRO A 33 12.83 1.54 3.53
C PRO A 33 12.86 0.88 2.15
N MET A 34 13.33 -0.37 2.05
CA MET A 34 13.36 -1.11 0.76
C MET A 34 11.97 -1.31 0.16
N ARG A 35 10.94 -1.50 1.00
CA ARG A 35 9.55 -1.58 0.52
C ARG A 35 9.06 -0.21 0.07
N ALA A 36 9.43 0.85 0.79
CA ALA A 36 9.11 2.20 0.39
C ALA A 36 9.77 2.55 -0.97
N ASP A 37 10.97 2.04 -1.26
CA ASP A 37 11.62 2.23 -2.57
C ASP A 37 10.79 1.60 -3.71
N VAL A 38 10.26 0.37 -3.51
CA VAL A 38 9.33 -0.26 -4.46
C VAL A 38 8.07 0.60 -4.63
N CYS A 39 7.45 1.03 -3.52
CA CYS A 39 6.25 1.85 -3.55
C CYS A 39 6.46 3.23 -4.20
N ASN A 40 7.69 3.75 -4.24
CA ASN A 40 8.04 5.00 -4.89
C ASN A 40 8.50 4.82 -6.35
N ASP A 41 8.41 3.60 -6.90
CA ASP A 41 8.91 3.23 -8.22
C ASP A 41 10.39 3.60 -8.44
N ARG A 42 11.23 3.37 -7.43
CA ARG A 42 12.68 3.67 -7.51
C ARG A 42 13.44 2.47 -8.04
N TYR A 43 14.59 2.74 -8.67
CA TYR A 43 15.55 1.71 -9.09
C TYR A 43 14.98 0.66 -10.08
N ASP A 44 14.10 1.07 -10.99
CA ASP A 44 13.40 0.19 -11.96
C ASP A 44 12.43 -0.82 -11.32
N LEU A 45 12.12 -0.62 -10.04
CA LEU A 45 11.02 -1.30 -9.36
C LEU A 45 9.73 -0.52 -9.61
N ALA A 46 8.60 -1.22 -9.61
CA ALA A 46 7.29 -0.61 -9.75
C ALA A 46 6.30 -1.22 -8.76
N HIS A 47 5.53 -0.38 -8.06
CA HIS A 47 4.55 -0.84 -7.09
C HIS A 47 3.46 -1.75 -7.67
N ASP A 48 3.09 -1.53 -8.92
CA ASP A 48 2.06 -2.29 -9.65
C ASP A 48 2.53 -3.63 -10.19
N ARG A 49 3.83 -3.95 -10.08
CA ARG A 49 4.43 -5.21 -10.51
C ARG A 49 5.15 -5.94 -9.39
N ASP A 50 5.87 -5.19 -8.55
CA ASP A 50 6.87 -5.71 -7.63
C ASP A 50 6.41 -5.63 -6.16
N CYS A 51 5.28 -4.98 -5.85
CA CYS A 51 4.73 -4.90 -4.49
C CYS A 51 3.51 -5.82 -4.29
N GLU A 52 3.71 -6.93 -3.57
CA GLU A 52 2.65 -7.90 -3.25
C GLU A 52 1.44 -7.25 -2.56
N ILE A 53 1.65 -6.30 -1.64
CA ILE A 53 0.57 -5.65 -0.87
C ILE A 53 -0.31 -4.80 -1.79
N TYR A 54 0.30 -4.08 -2.74
CA TYR A 54 -0.46 -3.29 -3.70
C TYR A 54 -1.26 -4.20 -4.62
N LEU A 55 -0.64 -5.28 -5.12
CA LEU A 55 -1.31 -6.25 -5.99
C LEU A 55 -2.52 -6.90 -5.31
N GLU A 56 -2.38 -7.29 -4.04
CA GLU A 56 -3.48 -7.80 -3.23
C GLU A 56 -4.59 -6.74 -3.07
N ALA A 57 -4.25 -5.53 -2.64
CA ALA A 57 -5.24 -4.47 -2.43
C ALA A 57 -5.94 -4.01 -3.73
N ALA A 58 -5.22 -3.99 -4.85
CA ALA A 58 -5.75 -3.65 -6.17
C ALA A 58 -6.61 -4.77 -6.76
N GLY A 59 -6.28 -6.04 -6.46
CA GLY A 59 -7.10 -7.20 -6.83
C GLY A 59 -8.45 -7.20 -6.10
N GLU A 60 -8.43 -6.99 -4.78
CA GLU A 60 -9.65 -6.90 -3.96
C GLU A 60 -10.56 -5.74 -4.39
N ALA A 61 -9.98 -4.61 -4.83
CA ALA A 61 -10.73 -3.48 -5.37
C ALA A 61 -11.45 -3.79 -6.69
N GLY A 62 -11.04 -4.86 -7.40
CA GLY A 62 -11.64 -5.33 -8.65
C GLY A 62 -12.77 -6.36 -8.48
N GLU A 63 -12.94 -6.94 -7.29
CA GLU A 63 -13.85 -8.09 -7.07
C GLU A 63 -15.18 -7.73 -6.38
N THR A 64 -15.48 -6.45 -6.14
CA THR A 64 -16.76 -6.03 -5.51
C THR A 64 -17.95 -5.95 -6.49
N SER A 65 -17.90 -6.60 -7.65
CA SER A 65 -19.04 -6.65 -8.58
C SER A 65 -19.05 -7.92 -9.42
N ALA A 66 -19.31 -9.07 -8.79
CA ALA A 66 -19.86 -10.24 -9.45
C ALA A 66 -20.98 -10.84 -8.59
N ASP A 67 -22.12 -10.16 -8.67
CA ASP A 67 -23.46 -10.75 -8.77
C ASP A 67 -24.01 -11.56 -7.57
N SER A 68 -24.79 -10.85 -6.76
CA SER A 68 -26.00 -11.44 -6.18
C SER A 68 -27.10 -11.44 -7.24
N SER A 69 -27.43 -12.58 -7.87
CA SER A 69 -28.73 -12.83 -8.54
C SER A 69 -28.98 -14.30 -8.93
N GLY A 70 -30.06 -14.89 -8.38
CA GLY A 70 -30.84 -16.02 -8.95
C GLY A 70 -30.54 -17.40 -8.33
N GLY A 71 -31.39 -17.99 -7.48
CA GLY A 71 -32.71 -18.58 -7.76
C GLY A 71 -32.54 -20.11 -7.91
N ASP A 72 -33.17 -21.02 -7.18
CA ASP A 72 -34.55 -21.22 -6.72
C ASP A 72 -34.53 -22.12 -5.46
#